data_AF-A0A3P1UMR3-F1
#
_entry.id   AF-A0A3P1UMR3-F1
#
_cell.length_a   1.000
_cell.length_b   1.000
_cell.length_c   1.000
_cell.angle_alpha   90.00
_cell.angle_beta   90.00
_cell.angle_gamma   90.00
#
_symmetry.space_group_name_H-M   'P 1'
#
loop_
_entity.id
_entity.type
_entity.pdbx_description
1 polymer ?
#
loop_
_entity_poly.entity_id
_entity_poly.type
_entity_poly.pdbx_seq_one_letter_code
_entity_poly.pdbx_strand_id
1 'polypeptide(L)'
;MLFPTPLVSGRLERRYKRFLADVTLDDGRFITAAVPNTGSMLGLTTPGSRAWLSVSDAPHRKYAHTLQIIEADGTLVGVNTGLPNRIAEEAILAGLIPSLGGYASLKREQKYGQNSRIDILLDEGALPRAYVEVKNVHFTRTAGLAEFPDTVTARGTKHLNELADSVAAGHRGVMLFIIQRSDCSKFSISGDLDPVYARAFERAVASGVEAWAVRCHITDKSIVATELVPIE
;
A
#
# COMPACT_ATOMS: atom_id res chain seq x y z
N MET A 1 -0.39 2.01 -12.66
CA MET A 1 1.01 2.40 -12.87
C MET A 1 1.70 1.36 -13.73
N LEU A 2 2.51 1.77 -14.70
CA LEU A 2 3.36 0.87 -15.51
C LEU A 2 4.76 0.76 -14.88
N PHE A 3 5.33 -0.44 -14.84
CA PHE A 3 6.72 -0.57 -14.43
C PHE A 3 7.61 0.08 -15.51
N PRO A 4 8.57 0.94 -15.11
CA PRO A 4 9.37 1.70 -16.06
C PRO A 4 10.35 0.82 -16.84
N THR A 5 10.69 -0.35 -16.28
CA THR A 5 11.54 -1.35 -16.91
C THR A 5 10.89 -2.73 -16.75
N PRO A 6 11.11 -3.66 -17.70
CA PRO A 6 10.68 -5.04 -17.55
C PRO A 6 11.21 -5.64 -16.25
N LEU A 7 10.34 -6.33 -15.53
CA LEU A 7 10.74 -7.05 -14.32
C LEU A 7 11.47 -8.35 -14.70
N VAL A 8 12.47 -8.71 -13.91
CA VAL A 8 13.08 -10.04 -13.95
C VAL A 8 12.41 -10.95 -12.92
N SER A 9 12.22 -12.22 -13.24
CA SER A 9 11.60 -13.19 -12.34
C SER A 9 12.58 -14.23 -11.79
N GLY A 10 12.20 -14.83 -10.66
CA GLY A 10 12.95 -15.87 -10.00
C GLY A 10 12.14 -16.57 -8.91
N ARG A 11 12.83 -17.24 -7.98
CA ARG A 11 12.28 -17.92 -6.81
C ARG A 11 12.89 -17.37 -5.55
N LEU A 12 12.03 -16.97 -4.60
CA LEU A 12 12.44 -16.51 -3.28
C LEU A 12 13.07 -17.67 -2.51
N GLU A 13 14.30 -17.50 -2.02
CA GLU A 13 14.93 -18.48 -1.14
C GLU A 13 14.59 -18.16 0.31
N ARG A 14 14.71 -16.89 0.69
CA ARG A 14 14.37 -16.38 2.02
C ARG A 14 14.32 -14.86 2.02
N ARG A 15 13.51 -14.31 2.94
CA ARG A 15 13.59 -12.90 3.37
C ARG A 15 14.25 -12.83 4.73
N TYR A 16 15.15 -11.86 4.93
CA TYR A 16 15.87 -11.70 6.19
C TYR A 16 16.22 -10.23 6.44
N LYS A 17 16.52 -9.90 7.71
CA LYS A 17 16.79 -8.53 8.17
C LYS A 17 15.70 -7.51 7.78
N ARG A 18 14.48 -7.96 7.44
CA ARG A 18 13.35 -7.18 6.90
C ARG A 18 13.56 -6.58 5.50
N PHE A 19 14.76 -6.08 5.20
CA PHE A 19 15.06 -5.33 3.97
C PHE A 19 15.84 -6.12 2.91
N LEU A 20 16.11 -7.41 3.12
CA LEU A 20 16.81 -8.26 2.15
C LEU A 20 16.02 -9.53 1.81
N ALA A 21 16.14 -9.96 0.56
CA ALA A 21 15.71 -11.26 0.10
C ALA A 21 16.81 -11.90 -0.75
N ASP A 22 17.07 -13.18 -0.54
CA ASP A 22 17.88 -13.98 -1.45
C ASP A 22 16.93 -14.62 -2.47
N VAL A 23 17.29 -14.56 -3.76
CA VAL A 23 16.46 -15.01 -4.89
C VAL A 23 17.35 -15.72 -5.89
N THR A 24 16.89 -16.88 -6.38
CA THR A 24 17.44 -17.54 -7.56
C THR A 24 16.65 -17.06 -8.78
N LEU A 25 17.28 -16.29 -9.67
CA LEU A 25 16.65 -15.80 -10.91
C LEU A 25 16.33 -16.95 -11.87
N ASP A 26 15.41 -16.74 -12.80
CA ASP A 26 15.02 -17.75 -13.80
C ASP A 26 16.19 -18.18 -14.72
N ASP A 27 17.26 -17.39 -14.82
CA ASP A 27 18.49 -17.74 -15.52
C ASP A 27 19.53 -18.48 -14.65
N GLY A 28 19.18 -18.83 -13.41
CA GLY A 28 19.99 -19.59 -12.48
C GLY A 28 20.93 -18.76 -11.60
N ARG A 29 21.02 -17.43 -11.79
CA ARG A 29 21.86 -16.58 -10.93
C ARG A 29 21.25 -16.44 -9.53
N PHE A 30 22.06 -16.67 -8.50
CA PHE A 30 21.73 -16.37 -7.11
C PHE A 30 22.06 -14.90 -6.79
N ILE A 31 21.08 -14.12 -6.37
CA ILE A 31 21.24 -12.71 -6.04
C ILE A 31 20.65 -12.36 -4.68
N THR A 32 21.14 -11.27 -4.08
CA THR A 32 20.46 -10.60 -2.98
C THR A 32 19.75 -9.35 -3.51
N ALA A 33 18.47 -9.23 -3.20
CA ALA A 33 17.61 -8.12 -3.56
C ALA A 33 17.26 -7.25 -2.35
N ALA A 34 17.03 -5.97 -2.60
CA ALA A 34 16.41 -5.07 -1.63
C ALA A 34 14.90 -5.37 -1.53
N VAL A 35 14.39 -5.39 -0.30
CA VAL A 35 12.96 -5.52 0.00
C VAL A 35 12.45 -4.17 0.51
N PRO A 36 11.73 -3.39 -0.32
CA PRO A 36 11.22 -2.07 0.05
C PRO A 36 9.91 -2.19 0.83
N ASN A 37 9.92 -3.03 1.87
CA ASN A 37 8.81 -3.23 2.80
C ASN A 37 9.40 -3.63 4.15
N THR A 38 9.21 -2.79 5.16
CA THR A 38 9.73 -2.99 6.52
C THR A 38 8.74 -3.73 7.42
N GLY A 39 7.50 -3.94 6.95
CA GLY A 39 6.45 -4.67 7.63
C GLY A 39 6.72 -6.18 7.71
N SER A 40 5.78 -6.91 8.30
CA SER A 40 5.97 -8.34 8.52
C SER A 40 5.97 -9.14 7.21
N MET A 41 5.25 -8.65 6.18
CA MET A 41 4.95 -9.41 4.96
C MET A 41 4.39 -10.79 5.30
N LEU A 42 3.52 -10.86 6.31
CA LEU A 42 2.91 -12.09 6.79
C LEU A 42 2.20 -12.80 5.63
N GLY A 43 2.51 -14.09 5.44
CA GLY A 43 2.01 -14.89 4.32
C GLY A 43 2.77 -14.73 2.99
N LEU A 44 3.76 -13.82 2.91
CA LEU A 44 4.41 -13.43 1.65
C LEU A 44 5.93 -13.67 1.67
N THR A 45 6.41 -14.62 2.45
CA THR A 45 7.86 -14.92 2.56
C THR A 45 8.20 -16.39 2.42
N THR A 46 7.29 -17.17 1.83
CA THR A 46 7.45 -18.62 1.66
C THR A 46 8.61 -18.93 0.69
N PRO A 47 9.61 -19.73 1.08
CA PRO A 47 10.64 -20.21 0.16
C PRO A 47 10.03 -20.93 -1.04
N GLY A 48 10.57 -20.69 -2.23
CA GLY A 48 10.04 -21.19 -3.50
C GLY A 48 8.94 -20.32 -4.12
N SER A 49 8.43 -19.28 -3.44
CA SER A 49 7.49 -18.34 -4.07
C SER A 49 8.11 -17.68 -5.30
N ARG A 50 7.34 -17.57 -6.38
CA ARG A 50 7.76 -16.82 -7.56
C ARG A 50 7.84 -15.33 -7.21
N ALA A 51 8.90 -14.67 -7.63
CA ALA A 51 9.16 -13.27 -7.32
C ALA A 51 9.52 -12.50 -8.59
N TRP A 52 9.10 -11.23 -8.66
CA TRP A 52 9.46 -10.30 -9.74
C TRP A 52 10.16 -9.08 -9.16
N LEU A 53 11.26 -8.70 -9.81
CA LEU A 53 12.19 -7.70 -9.34
C LEU A 53 12.46 -6.67 -10.43
N SER A 54 12.51 -5.40 -10.05
CA SER A 54 13.06 -4.35 -10.94
C SER A 54 14.58 -4.35 -10.84
N VAL A 55 15.25 -4.02 -11.94
CA VAL A 55 16.70 -3.84 -12.00
C VAL A 55 17.03 -2.35 -12.11
N SER A 56 18.06 -1.90 -11.39
CA SER A 56 18.57 -0.53 -11.46
C SER A 56 20.08 -0.54 -11.71
N ASP A 57 20.51 0.19 -12.73
CA ASP A 57 21.93 0.33 -13.09
C ASP A 57 22.66 1.43 -12.31
N ALA A 58 21.98 2.07 -11.36
CA ALA A 58 22.55 3.12 -10.53
C ALA A 58 23.81 2.63 -9.77
N PRO A 59 25.00 3.21 -10.02
CA PRO A 59 26.28 2.63 -9.58
C PRO A 59 26.50 2.68 -8.07
N HIS A 60 25.75 3.52 -7.35
CA HIS A 60 25.82 3.65 -5.89
C HIS A 60 24.98 2.60 -5.15
N ARG A 61 24.17 1.80 -5.86
CA ARG A 61 23.32 0.80 -5.22
C ARG A 61 24.12 -0.44 -4.85
N LYS A 62 24.08 -0.80 -3.56
CA LYS A 62 24.61 -2.08 -3.08
C LYS A 62 23.85 -3.29 -3.66
N TYR A 63 22.54 -3.16 -3.85
CA TYR A 63 21.67 -4.19 -4.42
C TYR A 63 20.92 -3.60 -5.62
N ALA A 64 21.25 -4.07 -6.83
CA ALA A 64 20.63 -3.60 -8.07
C ALA A 64 19.16 -4.03 -8.20
N HIS A 65 18.81 -5.19 -7.62
CA HIS A 65 17.48 -5.79 -7.69
C HIS A 65 16.61 -5.30 -6.53
N THR A 66 15.36 -4.95 -6.81
CA THR A 66 14.36 -4.56 -5.81
C THR A 66 13.11 -5.40 -5.99
N LEU A 67 12.67 -6.08 -4.93
CA LEU A 67 11.47 -6.91 -4.95
C LEU A 67 10.22 -6.04 -5.16
N GLN A 68 9.43 -6.35 -6.19
CA GLN A 68 8.22 -5.61 -6.56
C GLN A 68 6.96 -6.41 -6.28
N ILE A 69 6.93 -7.65 -6.76
CA ILE A 69 5.77 -8.54 -6.72
C ILE A 69 6.24 -9.92 -6.24
N ILE A 70 5.36 -10.60 -5.50
CA ILE A 70 5.51 -12.01 -5.15
C ILE A 70 4.24 -12.78 -5.47
N GLU A 71 4.38 -14.04 -5.83
CA GLU A 71 3.26 -14.97 -5.96
C GLU A 71 2.95 -15.60 -4.60
N ALA A 72 1.68 -15.50 -4.21
CA ALA A 72 1.11 -16.10 -3.01
C ALA A 72 -0.35 -16.44 -3.28
N ASP A 73 -0.88 -17.48 -2.66
CA ASP A 73 -2.30 -17.87 -2.76
C ASP A 73 -2.80 -18.05 -4.22
N GLY A 74 -1.91 -18.43 -5.14
CA GLY A 74 -2.23 -18.55 -6.56
C GLY A 74 -2.45 -17.23 -7.29
N THR A 75 -2.05 -16.10 -6.71
CA THR A 75 -2.17 -14.75 -7.29
C THR A 75 -0.88 -13.94 -7.17
N LEU A 76 -0.83 -12.81 -7.88
CA LEU A 76 0.25 -11.83 -7.76
C LEU A 76 -0.06 -10.79 -6.68
N VAL A 77 0.93 -10.53 -5.82
CA VAL A 77 0.81 -9.60 -4.71
C VAL A 77 1.90 -8.53 -4.80
N GLY A 78 1.50 -7.25 -4.81
CA GLY A 78 2.42 -6.12 -4.79
C GLY A 78 2.97 -5.89 -3.39
N VAL A 79 4.29 -6.01 -3.24
CA VAL A 79 4.94 -5.94 -1.92
C VAL A 79 5.73 -4.66 -1.68
N ASN A 80 6.02 -3.89 -2.73
CA ASN A 80 6.77 -2.65 -2.61
C ASN A 80 5.89 -1.51 -2.05
N THR A 81 6.17 -1.10 -0.80
CA THR A 81 5.39 -0.07 -0.10
C THR A 81 5.68 1.35 -0.57
N GLY A 82 6.60 1.53 -1.54
CA GLY A 82 6.83 2.82 -2.22
C GLY A 82 5.89 3.09 -3.40
N LEU A 83 5.12 2.09 -3.85
CA LEU A 83 4.18 2.21 -4.98
C LEU A 83 2.77 2.71 -4.64
N PRO A 84 2.17 2.42 -3.45
CA PRO A 84 0.78 2.76 -3.14
C PRO A 84 0.42 4.22 -3.40
N ASN A 85 1.26 5.19 -3.03
CA ASN A 85 0.94 6.61 -3.22
C ASN A 85 0.78 6.97 -4.71
N ARG A 86 1.57 6.35 -5.60
CA ARG A 86 1.40 6.53 -7.05
C ARG A 86 0.11 5.87 -7.55
N ILE A 87 -0.19 4.67 -7.05
CA ILE A 87 -1.42 3.94 -7.42
C ILE A 87 -2.66 4.71 -6.97
N ALA A 88 -2.63 5.26 -5.75
CA ALA A 88 -3.67 6.11 -5.19
C ALA A 88 -3.87 7.39 -6.02
N GLU A 89 -2.78 8.08 -6.36
CA GLU A 89 -2.81 9.26 -7.22
C GLU A 89 -3.46 8.95 -8.58
N GLU A 90 -3.03 7.88 -9.26
CA GLU A 90 -3.62 7.47 -10.53
C GLU A 90 -5.11 7.10 -10.38
N ALA A 91 -5.50 6.44 -9.28
CA ALA A 91 -6.90 6.10 -9.01
C ALA A 91 -7.78 7.35 -8.79
N ILE A 92 -7.28 8.34 -8.05
CA ILE A 92 -7.97 9.61 -7.81
C ILE A 92 -8.14 10.37 -9.12
N LEU A 93 -7.06 10.51 -9.89
CA LEU A 93 -7.09 11.24 -11.18
C LEU A 93 -7.96 10.54 -12.23
N ALA A 94 -8.08 9.22 -12.18
CA ALA A 94 -9.00 8.45 -13.02
C ALA A 94 -10.47 8.53 -12.58
N GLY A 95 -10.78 9.21 -11.46
CA GLY A 95 -12.14 9.33 -10.93
C GLY A 95 -12.68 8.04 -10.29
N LEU A 96 -11.81 7.07 -9.96
CA LEU A 96 -12.22 5.79 -9.37
C LEU A 96 -12.81 5.95 -7.96
N ILE A 97 -12.45 7.04 -7.27
CA ILE A 97 -12.96 7.38 -5.95
C ILE A 97 -13.74 8.70 -6.10
N PRO A 98 -15.06 8.64 -6.38
CA PRO A 98 -15.82 9.82 -6.74
C PRO A 98 -15.76 10.96 -5.71
N SER A 99 -15.67 10.63 -4.41
CA SER A 99 -15.58 11.64 -3.36
C SER A 99 -14.26 12.43 -3.37
N LEU A 100 -13.23 11.96 -4.08
CA LEU A 100 -11.93 12.62 -4.19
C LEU A 100 -11.73 13.34 -5.54
N GLY A 101 -12.77 13.39 -6.39
CA GLY A 101 -12.77 14.19 -7.61
C GLY A 101 -12.98 15.68 -7.38
N GLY A 102 -12.74 16.50 -8.41
CA GLY A 102 -13.10 17.92 -8.43
C GLY A 102 -12.13 18.88 -7.73
N TYR A 103 -10.95 18.40 -7.32
CA TYR A 103 -9.86 19.25 -6.83
C TYR A 103 -8.94 19.68 -7.98
N ALA A 104 -8.49 20.94 -7.99
CA ALA A 104 -7.55 21.43 -9.00
C ALA A 104 -6.08 21.11 -8.65
N SER A 105 -5.80 20.74 -7.39
CA SER A 105 -4.45 20.53 -6.88
C SER A 105 -4.31 19.17 -6.20
N LEU A 106 -3.28 18.40 -6.56
CA LEU A 106 -2.85 17.17 -5.90
C LEU A 106 -1.36 17.26 -5.58
N LYS A 107 -1.01 17.21 -4.30
CA LYS A 107 0.39 17.31 -3.83
C LYS A 107 0.72 16.16 -2.90
N ARG A 108 1.86 15.50 -3.13
CA ARG A 108 2.34 14.40 -2.28
C ARG A 108 3.25 14.86 -1.15
N GLU A 109 3.32 14.07 -0.07
CA GLU A 109 4.29 14.24 1.03
C GLU A 109 4.24 15.62 1.72
N GLN A 110 3.04 16.18 1.86
CA GLN A 110 2.84 17.51 2.45
C GLN A 110 2.87 17.42 3.98
N LYS A 111 3.46 18.41 4.66
CA LYS A 111 3.45 18.45 6.13
C LYS A 111 2.02 18.65 6.64
N TYR A 112 1.63 17.88 7.65
CA TYR A 112 0.36 18.05 8.37
C TYR A 112 0.48 17.52 9.81
N GLY A 113 -0.49 17.88 10.65
CA GLY A 113 -0.47 17.53 12.07
C GLY A 113 0.77 18.08 12.78
N GLN A 114 1.23 17.39 13.82
CA GLN A 114 2.35 17.88 14.63
C GLN A 114 3.70 17.54 14.04
N ASN A 115 3.89 16.29 13.59
CA ASN A 115 5.19 15.79 13.11
C ASN A 115 5.00 14.70 12.04
N SER A 116 4.08 14.92 11.12
CA SER A 116 3.73 13.96 10.09
C SER A 116 3.70 14.59 8.69
N ARG A 117 3.73 13.72 7.70
CA ARG A 117 3.46 14.07 6.30
C ARG A 117 2.27 13.25 5.85
N ILE A 118 1.35 13.90 5.16
CA ILE A 118 0.23 13.26 4.51
C ILE A 118 0.70 12.74 3.16
N ASP A 119 0.23 11.55 2.77
CA ASP A 119 0.63 10.92 1.52
C ASP A 119 0.18 11.76 0.32
N ILE A 120 -1.09 12.21 0.33
CA ILE A 120 -1.68 13.06 -0.69
C ILE A 120 -2.51 14.18 -0.04
N LEU A 121 -2.33 15.40 -0.55
CA LEU A 121 -3.16 16.56 -0.25
C LEU A 121 -3.93 16.96 -1.51
N LEU A 122 -5.25 16.96 -1.40
CA LEU A 122 -6.15 17.49 -2.43
C LEU A 122 -6.66 18.86 -2.01
N ASP A 123 -6.53 19.85 -2.88
CA ASP A 123 -6.85 21.24 -2.57
C ASP A 123 -7.40 21.98 -3.80
N GLU A 124 -7.82 23.24 -3.59
CA GLU A 124 -8.31 24.12 -4.66
C GLU A 124 -9.53 23.54 -5.39
N GLY A 125 -10.48 22.99 -4.62
CA GLY A 125 -11.75 22.46 -5.11
C GLY A 125 -12.96 23.12 -4.45
N ALA A 126 -14.17 22.71 -4.84
CA ALA A 126 -15.41 23.17 -4.22
C ALA A 126 -15.62 22.61 -2.79
N LEU A 127 -14.99 21.48 -2.49
CA LEU A 127 -15.00 20.85 -1.17
C LEU A 127 -13.81 21.33 -0.32
N PRO A 128 -13.89 21.23 1.01
CA PRO A 128 -12.73 21.47 1.87
C PRO A 128 -11.54 20.60 1.45
N ARG A 129 -10.34 21.11 1.72
CA ARG A 129 -9.08 20.37 1.53
C ARG A 129 -9.18 18.96 2.09
N ALA A 130 -8.72 17.96 1.33
CA ALA A 130 -8.69 16.57 1.76
C ALA A 130 -7.26 16.09 2.01
N TYR A 131 -7.05 15.59 3.22
CA TYR A 131 -5.83 14.92 3.67
C TYR A 131 -6.02 13.41 3.50
N VAL A 132 -5.34 12.83 2.52
CA VAL A 132 -5.49 11.42 2.16
C VAL A 132 -4.25 10.64 2.60
N GLU A 133 -4.45 9.75 3.57
CA GLU A 133 -3.44 8.80 4.04
C GLU A 133 -3.63 7.47 3.29
N VAL A 134 -2.56 6.96 2.72
CA VAL A 134 -2.56 5.76 1.89
C VAL A 134 -1.97 4.59 2.67
N LYS A 135 -2.60 3.42 2.56
CA LYS A 135 -2.09 2.16 3.13
C LYS A 135 -1.89 1.11 2.07
N ASN A 136 -0.74 0.44 2.12
CA ASN A 136 -0.53 -0.78 1.37
C ASN A 136 -1.25 -1.94 2.06
N VAL A 137 -2.10 -2.66 1.34
CA VAL A 137 -2.79 -3.85 1.84
C VAL A 137 -2.42 -5.05 0.97
N HIS A 138 -1.84 -6.06 1.60
CA HIS A 138 -1.43 -7.30 0.95
C HIS A 138 -1.81 -8.55 1.75
N PHE A 139 -2.14 -8.36 3.04
CA PHE A 139 -2.38 -9.46 3.97
C PHE A 139 -3.78 -10.04 3.76
N THR A 140 -3.82 -11.37 3.75
CA THR A 140 -5.04 -12.16 3.82
C THR A 140 -4.75 -13.41 4.65
N ARG A 141 -5.78 -13.93 5.28
CA ARG A 141 -5.82 -15.28 5.88
C ARG A 141 -7.17 -15.97 5.62
N THR A 142 -8.11 -15.25 5.01
CA THR A 142 -9.45 -15.72 4.67
C THR A 142 -9.67 -15.41 3.20
N ALA A 143 -9.95 -16.44 2.39
CA ALA A 143 -10.13 -16.29 0.96
C ALA A 143 -11.13 -15.17 0.62
N GLY A 144 -10.73 -14.25 -0.25
CA GLY A 144 -11.58 -13.12 -0.67
C GLY A 144 -11.57 -11.90 0.25
N LEU A 145 -10.91 -11.95 1.41
CA LEU A 145 -10.84 -10.86 2.38
C LEU A 145 -9.41 -10.32 2.52
N ALA A 146 -9.21 -9.05 2.19
CA ALA A 146 -7.98 -8.33 2.49
C ALA A 146 -8.06 -7.70 3.89
N GLU A 147 -6.96 -7.71 4.63
CA GLU A 147 -6.92 -7.20 6.00
C GLU A 147 -5.76 -6.23 6.22
N PHE A 148 -5.97 -5.22 7.06
CA PHE A 148 -4.91 -4.34 7.53
C PHE A 148 -5.09 -4.01 9.02
N PRO A 149 -3.99 -3.98 9.82
CA PRO A 149 -2.60 -4.25 9.44
C PRO A 149 -2.20 -5.73 9.56
N ASP A 150 -1.07 -6.10 8.95
CA ASP A 150 -0.48 -7.45 9.09
C ASP A 150 0.32 -7.65 10.39
N THR A 151 0.54 -6.57 11.15
CA THR A 151 1.22 -6.54 12.45
C THR A 151 0.92 -5.21 13.16
N VAL A 152 1.32 -5.06 14.42
CA VAL A 152 1.11 -3.82 15.19
C VAL A 152 1.73 -2.60 14.49
N THR A 153 0.97 -1.51 14.38
CA THR A 153 1.35 -0.27 13.68
C THR A 153 1.06 0.98 14.51
N ALA A 154 1.94 1.28 15.46
CA ALA A 154 1.86 2.51 16.26
C ALA A 154 1.88 3.78 15.38
N ARG A 155 2.59 3.75 14.25
CA ARG A 155 2.56 4.83 13.27
C ARG A 155 1.17 4.98 12.63
N GLY A 156 0.55 3.89 12.18
CA GLY A 156 -0.81 3.95 11.62
C GLY A 156 -1.80 4.59 12.58
N THR A 157 -1.75 4.21 13.86
CA THR A 157 -2.59 4.80 14.92
C THR A 157 -2.38 6.31 15.08
N LYS A 158 -1.13 6.78 15.05
CA LYS A 158 -0.82 8.21 15.12
C LYS A 158 -1.46 8.98 13.97
N HIS A 159 -1.31 8.48 12.74
CA HIS A 159 -1.86 9.13 11.55
C HIS A 159 -3.39 9.20 11.57
N LEU A 160 -4.08 8.18 12.10
CA LEU A 160 -5.54 8.20 12.28
C LEU A 160 -6.01 9.32 13.22
N ASN A 161 -5.29 9.53 14.34
CA ASN A 161 -5.61 10.63 15.25
C ASN A 161 -5.39 11.99 14.58
N GLU A 162 -4.29 12.16 13.83
CA GLU A 162 -4.01 13.42 13.11
C GLU A 162 -5.01 13.68 11.96
N LEU A 163 -5.58 12.63 11.36
CA LEU A 163 -6.69 12.77 10.41
C LEU A 163 -7.97 13.22 11.11
N ALA A 164 -8.29 12.66 12.29
CA ALA A 164 -9.44 13.11 13.08
C ALA A 164 -9.28 14.59 13.51
N ASP A 165 -8.07 15.01 13.89
CA ASP A 165 -7.77 16.42 14.18
C ASP A 165 -7.98 17.31 12.93
N SER A 166 -7.63 16.82 11.74
CA SER A 166 -7.87 17.53 10.48
C SER A 166 -9.36 17.69 10.20
N VAL A 167 -10.17 16.66 10.50
CA VAL A 167 -11.63 16.73 10.40
C VAL A 167 -12.21 17.75 11.40
N ALA A 168 -11.73 17.74 12.65
CA ALA A 168 -12.15 18.72 13.66
C ALA A 168 -11.81 20.17 13.26
N ALA A 169 -10.76 20.37 12.45
CA ALA A 169 -10.38 21.67 11.89
C ALA A 169 -11.21 22.09 10.66
N GLY A 170 -12.22 21.30 10.25
CA GLY A 170 -13.09 21.59 9.10
C GLY A 170 -12.52 21.14 7.75
N HIS A 171 -11.47 20.32 7.74
CA HIS A 171 -10.95 19.67 6.54
C HIS A 171 -11.55 18.26 6.39
N ARG A 172 -11.25 17.60 5.27
CA ARG A 172 -11.57 16.17 5.10
C ARG A 172 -10.36 15.33 5.47
N GLY A 173 -10.56 14.32 6.30
CA GLY A 173 -9.59 13.26 6.56
C GLY A 173 -10.01 12.00 5.83
N VAL A 174 -9.09 11.35 5.11
CA VAL A 174 -9.40 10.20 4.27
C VAL A 174 -8.35 9.11 4.48
N MET A 175 -8.81 7.91 4.81
CA MET A 175 -8.03 6.67 4.77
C MET A 175 -8.27 5.95 3.45
N LEU A 176 -7.22 5.72 2.67
CA LEU A 176 -7.28 5.02 1.40
C LEU A 176 -6.42 3.74 1.44
N PHE A 177 -7.07 2.59 1.45
CA PHE A 177 -6.44 1.27 1.45
C PHE A 177 -6.26 0.77 0.02
N ILE A 178 -5.01 0.61 -0.41
CA ILE A 178 -4.65 0.07 -1.72
C ILE A 178 -4.35 -1.43 -1.57
N ILE A 179 -5.30 -2.26 -1.99
CA ILE A 179 -5.21 -3.71 -1.95
C ILE A 179 -4.43 -4.17 -3.18
N GLN A 180 -3.14 -4.41 -2.99
CA GLN A 180 -2.24 -4.87 -4.04
C GLN A 180 -2.30 -6.40 -4.21
N ARG A 181 -3.51 -6.93 -4.44
CA ARG A 181 -3.81 -8.32 -4.86
C ARG A 181 -5.21 -8.37 -5.46
N SER A 182 -5.42 -9.20 -6.49
CA SER A 182 -6.68 -9.21 -7.26
C SER A 182 -7.75 -10.18 -6.76
N ASP A 183 -7.39 -11.08 -5.85
CA ASP A 183 -8.22 -12.18 -5.35
C ASP A 183 -9.08 -11.81 -4.13
N CYS A 184 -8.93 -10.60 -3.58
CA CYS A 184 -9.74 -10.08 -2.49
C CYS A 184 -10.89 -9.23 -3.05
N SER A 185 -12.11 -9.36 -2.53
CA SER A 185 -13.29 -8.56 -2.93
C SER A 185 -13.90 -7.78 -1.78
N LYS A 186 -13.31 -7.89 -0.59
CA LYS A 186 -13.71 -7.27 0.66
C LYS A 186 -12.48 -6.83 1.42
N PHE A 187 -12.65 -5.86 2.32
CA PHE A 187 -11.60 -5.36 3.18
C PHE A 187 -12.10 -5.25 4.62
N SER A 188 -11.26 -5.60 5.60
CA SER A 188 -11.55 -5.34 7.00
C SER A 188 -10.30 -4.94 7.79
N ILE A 189 -10.51 -4.37 8.97
CA ILE A 189 -9.44 -4.11 9.92
C ILE A 189 -9.18 -5.37 10.74
N SER A 190 -7.93 -5.84 10.75
CA SER A 190 -7.49 -7.00 11.55
C SER A 190 -7.25 -6.59 13.01
N GLY A 191 -8.35 -6.32 13.72
CA GLY A 191 -8.32 -5.84 15.10
C GLY A 191 -7.75 -6.83 16.13
N ASP A 192 -7.65 -8.11 15.79
CA ASP A 192 -6.94 -9.11 16.62
C ASP A 192 -5.41 -8.99 16.52
N LEU A 193 -4.89 -8.52 15.37
CA LEU A 193 -3.45 -8.28 15.18
C LEU A 193 -3.02 -6.92 15.73
N ASP A 194 -3.88 -5.91 15.65
CA ASP A 194 -3.68 -4.60 16.29
C ASP A 194 -4.98 -4.02 16.87
N PRO A 195 -5.34 -4.38 18.12
CA PRO A 195 -6.52 -3.85 18.78
C PRO A 195 -6.47 -2.33 19.01
N VAL A 196 -5.27 -1.75 19.06
CA VAL A 196 -5.09 -0.30 19.27
C VAL A 196 -5.41 0.44 17.99
N TYR A 197 -4.91 -0.05 16.84
CA TYR A 197 -5.24 0.50 15.53
C TYR A 197 -6.73 0.38 15.22
N ALA A 198 -7.35 -0.77 15.49
CA ALA A 198 -8.79 -0.96 15.26
C ALA A 198 -9.64 0.06 16.03
N ARG A 199 -9.41 0.22 17.34
CA ARG A 199 -10.12 1.24 18.13
C ARG A 199 -9.83 2.67 17.65
N ALA A 200 -8.63 2.94 17.14
CA ALA A 200 -8.32 4.27 16.59
C ALA A 200 -9.03 4.51 15.26
N PHE A 201 -9.16 3.48 14.42
CA PHE A 201 -9.87 3.55 13.16
C PHE A 201 -11.36 3.79 13.38
N GLU A 202 -11.99 3.03 14.28
CA GLU A 202 -13.39 3.24 14.69
C GLU A 202 -13.65 4.67 15.18
N ARG A 203 -12.77 5.19 16.06
CA ARG A 203 -12.87 6.58 16.54
C ARG A 203 -12.69 7.60 15.42
N ALA A 204 -11.74 7.39 14.51
CA ALA A 204 -11.49 8.30 13.40
C ALA A 204 -12.71 8.37 12.47
N VAL A 205 -13.27 7.21 12.10
CA VAL A 205 -14.50 7.13 11.26
C VAL A 205 -15.69 7.78 11.98
N ALA A 206 -15.88 7.51 13.27
CA ALA A 206 -16.93 8.14 14.07
C ALA A 206 -16.79 9.68 14.14
N SER A 207 -15.56 10.20 14.05
CA SER A 207 -15.28 11.64 13.99
C SER A 207 -15.42 12.24 12.58
N GLY A 208 -15.74 11.44 11.55
CA GLY A 208 -15.96 11.89 10.18
C GLY A 208 -14.80 11.66 9.22
N VAL A 209 -13.79 10.87 9.59
CA VAL A 209 -12.76 10.41 8.63
C VAL A 209 -13.41 9.43 7.65
N GLU A 210 -13.28 9.71 6.36
CA GLU A 210 -13.74 8.81 5.30
C GLU A 210 -12.78 7.63 5.13
N ALA A 211 -13.30 6.46 4.76
CA ALA A 211 -12.49 5.29 4.48
C ALA A 211 -12.87 4.66 3.13
N TRP A 212 -11.87 4.36 2.32
CA TRP A 212 -12.03 3.75 0.99
C TRP A 212 -11.03 2.62 0.83
N ALA A 213 -11.46 1.52 0.21
CA ALA A 213 -10.60 0.40 -0.15
C ALA A 213 -10.67 0.17 -1.65
N VAL A 214 -9.51 0.10 -2.30
CA VAL A 214 -9.37 -0.04 -3.75
C VAL A 214 -8.58 -1.30 -4.06
N ARG A 215 -9.16 -2.18 -4.87
CA ARG A 215 -8.49 -3.37 -5.38
C ARG A 215 -7.65 -3.07 -6.61
N CYS A 216 -6.48 -3.69 -6.68
CA CYS A 216 -5.61 -3.64 -7.83
C CYS A 216 -5.62 -4.93 -8.65
N HIS A 217 -5.56 -4.78 -9.97
CA HIS A 217 -5.11 -5.83 -10.88
C HIS A 217 -3.60 -5.74 -11.06
N ILE A 218 -2.92 -6.88 -11.01
CA ILE A 218 -1.46 -6.96 -11.01
C ILE A 218 -1.00 -7.87 -12.14
N THR A 219 -0.01 -7.38 -12.89
CA THR A 219 0.74 -8.13 -13.88
C THR A 219 2.23 -7.86 -13.68
N ASP A 220 3.09 -8.58 -14.40
CA ASP A 220 4.53 -8.29 -14.48
C ASP A 220 4.85 -6.95 -15.16
N LYS A 221 3.86 -6.29 -15.78
CA LYS A 221 3.99 -5.01 -16.47
C LYS A 221 3.39 -3.83 -15.72
N SER A 222 2.43 -4.07 -14.83
CA SER A 222 1.66 -2.99 -14.22
C SER A 222 0.96 -3.39 -12.91
N ILE A 223 0.71 -2.38 -12.08
CA ILE A 223 -0.24 -2.47 -10.96
C ILE A 223 -1.29 -1.38 -11.17
N VAL A 224 -2.54 -1.77 -11.39
CA VAL A 224 -3.62 -0.84 -11.76
C VAL A 224 -4.74 -0.95 -10.73
N ALA A 225 -5.10 0.17 -10.11
CA ALA A 225 -6.32 0.27 -9.31
C ALA A 225 -7.55 0.07 -10.20
N THR A 226 -8.48 -0.79 -9.80
CA THR A 226 -9.57 -1.26 -10.67
C THR A 226 -10.95 -0.99 -10.12
N GLU A 227 -11.18 -1.22 -8.83
CA GLU A 227 -12.52 -1.13 -8.24
C GLU A 227 -12.46 -0.75 -6.77
N LEU A 228 -13.53 -0.10 -6.32
CA LEU A 228 -13.83 0.03 -4.89
C LEU A 228 -14.34 -1.31 -4.36
N VAL A 229 -13.86 -1.70 -3.18
CA VAL A 229 -14.37 -2.88 -2.46
C VAL A 229 -15.02 -2.44 -1.14
N PRO A 230 -16.05 -3.17 -0.68
CA PRO A 230 -16.68 -2.89 0.60
C PRO A 230 -15.68 -3.05 1.76
N ILE A 231 -15.80 -2.13 2.73
CA ILE A 231 -15.14 -2.21 4.03
C ILE A 231 -16.15 -2.82 5.01
N GLU A 232 -15.77 -3.92 5.66
CA GLU A 232 -16.53 -4.62 6.70
C GLU A 232 -16.12 -4.18 8.12
#